data_AF-A0A0C9PPU1-F1
#
_entry.id   AF-A0A0C9PPU1-F1
#
_cell.length_a   1.000
_cell.length_b   1.000
_cell.length_c   1.000
_cell.angle_alpha   90.00
_cell.angle_beta   90.00
_cell.angle_gamma   90.00
#
_symmetry.space_group_name_H-M   'P 1'
#
loop_
_entity.id
_entity.type
_entity.pdbx_description
1 polymer ?
#
loop_
_entity_poly.entity_id
_entity_poly.type
_entity_poly.pdbx_seq_one_letter_code
_entity_poly.pdbx_strand_id
1 'polypeptide(L)'
;MNPDCQKNLFSEAGDILEKAHIDPYYKNEDNSFDNLVILCPNCHKKFDKLNELTVEQIQIWKQQRHDEIERTFTKKFSSFDEMSKVVQPILNRNRTIFASYFPDNKEMWERFEPEMLVNNARAKHIFEVNRRLFQGNPQYPDSSNLQIIDEFIQHVDEFEMSRDLDEKHRGVLFPEKIDSIFGVELVHENVLPMTESLEKLIRIRVSEGFKVEAMLGFEQPYVEFVRNATSETLFLDDTPRVRQLYYDNHCFIKTGMRLESLNFAYKMLRSRRIPFAFRSESMLREVDVKGIRVLFVYQYCLSKQYLMEIDPEEGEVVVNLHNWNGEGCISVEARDLAARFGVKLLTQEAFRSWLSSIQ
;
A
#
# COMPACT_ATOMS: atom_id res chain seq x y z
N MET A 1 4.47 -11.24 34.53
CA MET A 1 3.25 -11.62 35.29
C MET A 1 3.28 -13.12 35.55
N ASN A 2 2.70 -13.58 36.66
CA ASN A 2 2.49 -15.02 36.89
C ASN A 2 1.52 -15.59 35.83
N PRO A 3 1.92 -16.55 34.99
CA PRO A 3 1.06 -17.13 33.95
C PRO A 3 -0.22 -17.79 34.48
N ASP A 4 -0.17 -18.35 35.69
CA ASP A 4 -1.32 -19.00 36.33
C ASP A 4 -2.27 -18.00 37.02
N CYS A 5 -1.87 -16.73 37.10
CA CYS A 5 -2.66 -15.69 37.75
C CYS A 5 -3.61 -15.04 36.76
N GLN A 6 -4.85 -15.54 36.72
CA GLN A 6 -5.94 -15.02 35.88
C GLN A 6 -6.60 -13.75 36.45
N LYS A 7 -5.93 -13.03 37.36
CA LYS A 7 -6.49 -11.79 37.89
C LYS A 7 -6.41 -10.69 36.84
N ASN A 8 -7.55 -10.05 36.57
CA ASN A 8 -7.56 -8.86 35.75
C ASN A 8 -6.81 -7.74 36.50
N LEU A 9 -5.68 -7.30 35.95
CA LEU A 9 -4.86 -6.24 36.53
C LEU A 9 -5.35 -4.84 36.16
N PHE A 10 -6.16 -4.75 35.10
CA PHE A 10 -6.65 -3.50 34.54
C PHE A 10 -8.15 -3.39 34.82
N SER A 11 -8.56 -2.38 35.58
CA SER A 11 -9.97 -2.21 35.96
C SER A 11 -10.41 -0.75 35.90
N GLU A 12 -11.68 -0.51 35.60
CA GLU A 12 -12.27 0.84 35.55
C GLU A 12 -12.19 1.57 36.90
N ALA A 13 -12.04 0.83 38.00
CA ALA A 13 -11.91 1.35 39.37
C ALA A 13 -10.46 1.64 39.79
N GLY A 14 -9.49 1.40 38.90
CA GLY A 14 -8.06 1.57 39.16
C GLY A 14 -7.28 0.28 38.94
N ASP A 15 -6.10 0.40 38.35
CA ASP A 15 -5.22 -0.73 38.09
C ASP A 15 -4.61 -1.24 39.41
N ILE A 16 -4.57 -2.56 39.58
CA ILE A 16 -4.01 -3.22 40.78
C ILE A 16 -2.62 -3.79 40.52
N LEU A 17 -1.93 -3.31 39.50
CA LEU A 17 -0.60 -3.75 39.10
C LEU A 17 0.48 -3.11 39.97
N GLU A 18 1.44 -3.93 40.40
CA GLU A 18 2.60 -3.50 41.19
C GLU A 18 3.88 -3.85 40.43
N LYS A 19 4.76 -2.85 40.29
CA LYS A 19 6.11 -3.03 39.73
C LYS A 19 7.03 -3.50 40.85
N ALA A 20 7.74 -4.60 40.61
CA ALA A 20 8.71 -5.17 41.53
C ALA A 20 10.07 -5.32 40.85
N HIS A 21 11.14 -5.15 41.62
CA HIS A 21 12.48 -5.56 41.21
C HIS A 21 12.66 -7.06 41.45
N ILE A 22 13.20 -7.79 40.49
CA ILE A 22 13.46 -9.23 40.59
C ILE A 22 14.65 -9.45 41.53
N ASP A 23 15.75 -8.73 41.28
CA ASP A 23 16.85 -8.54 42.23
C ASP A 23 16.66 -7.21 42.96
N PRO A 24 16.63 -7.19 44.31
CA PRO A 24 16.35 -5.99 45.07
C PRO A 24 17.28 -4.83 44.72
N TYR A 25 16.70 -3.67 44.42
CA TYR A 25 17.43 -2.48 43.99
C TYR A 25 18.60 -2.10 44.92
N TYR A 26 18.45 -2.23 46.24
CA TYR A 26 19.52 -1.88 47.18
C TYR A 26 20.79 -2.75 47.06
N LYS A 27 20.75 -3.87 46.33
CA LYS A 27 21.91 -4.77 46.15
C LYS A 27 22.81 -4.36 45.00
N ASN A 28 22.24 -3.92 43.89
CA ASN A 28 22.95 -3.71 42.62
C ASN A 28 22.52 -2.43 41.89
N GLU A 29 21.58 -1.67 42.43
CA GLU A 29 20.99 -0.45 41.84
C GLU A 29 20.47 -0.66 40.41
N ASP A 30 20.08 -1.91 40.07
CA ASP A 30 19.64 -2.26 38.73
C ASP A 30 18.16 -1.92 38.54
N ASN A 31 17.90 -0.88 37.74
CA ASN A 31 16.55 -0.46 37.31
C ASN A 31 16.24 -0.84 35.86
N SER A 32 17.03 -1.73 35.25
CA SER A 32 16.82 -2.17 33.88
C SER A 32 15.44 -2.80 33.70
N PHE A 33 14.93 -2.74 32.47
CA PHE A 33 13.72 -3.47 32.12
C PHE A 33 13.83 -4.95 32.51
N ASP A 34 14.99 -5.56 32.30
CA ASP A 34 15.28 -6.97 32.62
C ASP A 34 15.14 -7.29 34.11
N ASN A 35 15.47 -6.36 35.00
CA ASN A 35 15.29 -6.52 36.44
C ASN A 35 13.88 -6.16 36.95
N LEU A 36 12.98 -5.69 36.10
CA LEU A 36 11.63 -5.27 36.50
C LEU A 36 10.55 -6.29 36.08
N VAL A 37 9.55 -6.48 36.92
CA VAL A 37 8.38 -7.33 36.63
C VAL A 37 7.09 -6.70 37.16
N ILE A 38 5.99 -6.94 36.44
CA ILE A 38 4.64 -6.57 36.89
C ILE A 38 3.95 -7.78 37.53
N LEU A 39 3.42 -7.59 38.74
CA LEU A 39 2.69 -8.57 39.54
C LEU A 39 1.39 -7.97 40.10
N CYS A 40 0.41 -8.81 40.42
CA CYS A 40 -0.73 -8.39 41.26
C CYS A 40 -0.29 -8.30 42.73
N PRO A 41 -1.06 -7.65 43.62
CA PRO A 41 -0.62 -7.41 45.00
C PRO A 41 -0.41 -8.71 45.78
N ASN A 42 -1.19 -9.75 45.44
CA ASN A 42 -1.03 -11.07 46.05
C ASN A 42 0.25 -11.77 45.59
N CYS A 43 0.56 -11.73 44.28
CA CYS A 43 1.78 -12.33 43.76
C CYS A 43 3.02 -11.56 44.23
N HIS A 44 2.94 -10.24 44.27
CA HIS A 44 4.02 -9.40 44.77
C HIS A 44 4.28 -9.66 46.26
N LYS A 45 3.23 -9.74 47.10
CA LYS A 45 3.38 -10.11 48.52
C LYS A 45 4.04 -11.48 48.70
N LYS A 46 3.65 -12.48 47.89
CA LYS A 46 4.23 -13.83 47.95
C LYS A 46 5.71 -13.84 47.59
N PHE A 47 6.11 -13.01 46.63
CA PHE A 47 7.49 -12.86 46.21
C PHE A 47 8.32 -12.09 47.24
N ASP A 48 7.93 -10.85 47.56
CA ASP A 48 8.76 -9.91 48.30
C ASP A 48 8.71 -10.08 49.82
N LYS A 49 7.56 -10.52 50.38
CA LYS A 49 7.35 -10.57 51.84
C LYS A 49 7.32 -11.98 52.42
N LEU A 50 6.86 -12.96 51.63
CA LEU A 50 6.66 -14.33 52.12
C LEU A 50 7.75 -15.30 51.64
N ASN A 51 8.62 -14.88 50.71
CA ASN A 51 9.65 -15.73 50.08
C ASN A 51 9.08 -17.06 49.55
N GLU A 52 7.80 -17.08 49.15
CA GLU A 52 7.13 -18.26 48.59
C GLU A 52 7.47 -18.47 47.11
N LEU A 53 8.04 -17.46 46.47
CA LEU A 53 8.44 -17.46 45.06
C LEU A 53 9.91 -17.10 44.96
N THR A 54 10.67 -17.83 44.14
CA THR A 54 12.10 -17.58 43.93
C THR A 54 12.33 -16.60 42.77
N VAL A 55 13.50 -15.94 42.76
CA VAL A 55 13.96 -15.08 41.65
C VAL A 55 13.92 -15.85 40.33
N GLU A 56 14.41 -17.09 40.31
CA GLU A 56 14.40 -17.96 39.13
C GLU A 56 12.98 -18.22 38.61
N GLN A 57 12.01 -18.47 39.50
CA GLN A 57 10.60 -18.63 39.11
C GLN A 57 10.03 -17.36 38.48
N ILE A 58 10.32 -16.19 39.05
CA ILE A 58 9.87 -14.91 38.50
C ILE A 58 10.51 -14.64 37.12
N GLN A 59 11.79 -14.96 36.95
CA GLN A 59 12.48 -14.86 35.66
C GLN A 59 11.84 -15.79 34.62
N ILE A 60 11.55 -17.04 34.98
CA ILE A 60 10.84 -17.99 34.10
C ILE A 60 9.47 -17.44 33.70
N TRP A 61 8.70 -16.89 34.64
CA TRP A 61 7.39 -16.30 34.34
C TRP A 61 7.49 -15.10 33.40
N LYS A 62 8.49 -14.26 33.60
CA LYS A 62 8.75 -13.12 32.72
C LYS A 62 9.11 -13.60 31.32
N GLN A 63 9.98 -14.61 31.20
CA GLN A 63 10.35 -15.21 29.92
C GLN A 63 9.15 -15.88 29.24
N GLN A 64 8.37 -16.69 29.96
CA GLN A 64 7.16 -17.33 29.42
C GLN A 64 6.17 -16.29 28.91
N ARG A 65 5.97 -15.21 29.66
CA ARG A 65 5.07 -14.14 29.23
C ARG A 65 5.60 -13.39 28.01
N HIS A 66 6.91 -13.15 27.96
CA HIS A 66 7.58 -12.61 26.78
C HIS A 66 7.37 -13.54 25.58
N ASP A 67 7.60 -14.85 25.73
CA ASP A 67 7.42 -15.85 24.68
C ASP A 67 5.96 -15.98 24.22
N GLU A 68 4.98 -15.84 25.12
CA GLU A 68 3.55 -15.82 24.77
C GLU A 68 3.18 -14.58 23.95
N ILE A 69 3.67 -13.41 24.37
CA ILE A 69 3.50 -12.14 23.67
C ILE A 69 4.14 -12.25 22.28
N GLU A 70 5.41 -12.66 22.22
CA GLU A 70 6.14 -12.96 20.99
C GLU A 70 5.39 -13.95 20.11
N ARG A 71 4.91 -15.09 20.62
CA ARG A 71 4.11 -16.05 19.82
C ARG A 71 2.85 -15.45 19.22
N THR A 72 2.22 -14.51 19.94
CA THR A 72 1.01 -13.83 19.48
C THR A 72 1.33 -12.84 18.35
N PHE A 73 2.46 -12.15 18.43
CA PHE A 73 2.86 -11.13 17.45
C PHE A 73 3.71 -11.70 16.30
N THR A 74 4.38 -12.84 16.47
CA THR A 74 5.17 -13.55 15.44
C THR A 74 4.34 -14.35 14.44
N LYS A 75 3.03 -14.09 14.36
CA LYS A 75 2.16 -14.77 13.38
C LYS A 75 2.66 -14.48 11.96
N LYS A 76 3.05 -15.55 11.27
CA LYS A 76 3.34 -15.52 9.83
C LYS A 76 2.02 -15.62 9.07
N PHE A 77 1.69 -14.59 8.31
CA PHE A 77 0.53 -14.55 7.45
C PHE A 77 0.83 -15.24 6.11
N SER A 78 -0.20 -15.82 5.50
CA SER A 78 -0.05 -16.50 4.21
C SER A 78 -0.06 -15.50 3.04
N SER A 79 -0.78 -14.39 3.19
CA SER A 79 -0.93 -13.32 2.19
C SER A 79 -0.94 -11.93 2.81
N PHE A 80 -0.67 -10.92 1.98
CA PHE A 80 -0.76 -9.52 2.40
C PHE A 80 -2.18 -9.14 2.86
N ASP A 81 -3.23 -9.63 2.19
CA ASP A 81 -4.63 -9.39 2.57
C ASP A 81 -4.97 -9.86 3.99
N GLU A 82 -4.49 -11.05 4.39
CA GLU A 82 -4.69 -11.56 5.75
C GLU A 82 -3.97 -10.70 6.80
N MET A 83 -2.74 -10.26 6.50
CA MET A 83 -1.98 -9.37 7.38
C MET A 83 -2.64 -7.99 7.46
N SER A 84 -3.10 -7.46 6.34
CA SER A 84 -3.74 -6.14 6.20
C SER A 84 -4.96 -6.01 7.11
N LYS A 85 -5.80 -7.05 7.19
CA LYS A 85 -6.97 -7.09 8.10
C LYS A 85 -6.60 -6.91 9.59
N VAL A 86 -5.39 -7.30 9.99
CA VAL A 86 -4.90 -7.13 11.37
C VAL A 86 -4.22 -5.78 11.57
N VAL A 87 -3.51 -5.29 10.55
CA VAL A 87 -2.69 -4.07 10.62
C VAL A 87 -3.52 -2.80 10.41
N GLN A 88 -4.48 -2.80 9.47
CA GLN A 88 -5.30 -1.62 9.16
C GLN A 88 -5.95 -0.98 10.40
N PRO A 89 -6.55 -1.73 11.35
CA PRO A 89 -7.12 -1.13 12.55
C PRO A 89 -6.07 -0.43 13.44
N ILE A 90 -4.84 -0.97 13.49
CA ILE A 90 -3.73 -0.40 14.27
C ILE A 90 -3.31 0.94 13.67
N LEU A 91 -3.10 0.97 12.34
CA LEU A 91 -2.72 2.17 11.60
C LEU A 91 -3.81 3.26 11.67
N ASN A 92 -5.07 2.90 11.44
CA ASN A 92 -6.20 3.81 11.57
C ASN A 92 -6.29 4.45 12.96
N ARG A 93 -6.04 3.67 14.02
CA ARG A 93 -6.06 4.17 15.39
C ARG A 93 -4.94 5.17 15.63
N ASN A 94 -3.72 4.86 15.19
CA ASN A 94 -2.58 5.78 15.30
C ASN A 94 -2.82 7.07 14.53
N ARG A 95 -3.33 6.97 13.30
CA ARG A 95 -3.72 8.13 12.49
C ARG A 95 -4.75 9.01 13.18
N THR A 96 -5.78 8.39 13.76
CA THR A 96 -6.84 9.10 14.50
C THR A 96 -6.26 9.86 15.70
N ILE A 97 -5.39 9.24 16.48
CA ILE A 97 -4.73 9.88 17.64
C ILE A 97 -3.87 11.04 17.16
N PHE A 98 -3.02 10.80 16.15
CA PHE A 98 -2.14 11.82 15.59
C PHE A 98 -2.93 13.03 15.08
N ALA A 99 -3.90 12.81 14.18
CA ALA A 99 -4.69 13.89 13.60
C ALA A 99 -5.59 14.63 14.61
N SER A 100 -6.00 13.98 15.71
CA SER A 100 -6.89 14.59 16.70
C SER A 100 -6.14 15.44 17.73
N TYR A 101 -4.89 15.11 18.04
CA TYR A 101 -4.19 15.66 19.21
C TYR A 101 -2.82 16.27 18.91
N PHE A 102 -2.14 15.85 17.85
CA PHE A 102 -0.85 16.41 17.47
C PHE A 102 -1.00 17.53 16.43
N PRO A 103 -0.24 18.64 16.52
CA PRO A 103 0.68 19.04 17.59
C PRO A 103 0.00 19.89 18.69
N ASP A 104 -1.24 20.32 18.48
CA ASP A 104 -1.83 21.45 19.19
C ASP A 104 -2.40 21.11 20.58
N ASN A 105 -2.71 19.83 20.85
CA ASN A 105 -3.34 19.39 22.09
C ASN A 105 -2.40 18.48 22.90
N LYS A 106 -1.41 19.10 23.52
CA LYS A 106 -0.35 18.42 24.28
C LYS A 106 -0.88 17.50 25.40
N GLU A 107 -1.88 17.92 26.17
CA GLU A 107 -2.42 17.13 27.28
C GLU A 107 -3.04 15.82 26.78
N MET A 108 -3.85 15.90 25.72
CA MET A 108 -4.47 14.72 25.13
C MET A 108 -3.47 13.86 24.38
N TRP A 109 -2.48 14.48 23.74
CA TRP A 109 -1.36 13.76 23.13
C TRP A 109 -0.61 12.94 24.17
N GLU A 110 -0.15 13.54 25.27
CA GLU A 110 0.58 12.85 26.35
C GLU A 110 -0.26 11.72 26.97
N ARG A 111 -1.59 11.84 26.97
CA ARG A 111 -2.50 10.78 27.42
C ARG A 111 -2.58 9.57 26.47
N PHE A 112 -2.57 9.80 25.16
CA PHE A 112 -2.78 8.73 24.15
C PHE A 112 -1.49 8.22 23.50
N GLU A 113 -0.38 8.91 23.68
CA GLU A 113 0.93 8.51 23.19
C GLU A 113 1.37 7.10 23.64
N PRO A 114 1.09 6.63 24.88
CA PRO A 114 1.36 5.24 25.25
C PRO A 114 0.64 4.22 24.34
N GLU A 115 -0.56 4.55 23.87
CA GLU A 115 -1.30 3.70 22.94
C GLU A 115 -0.62 3.65 21.58
N MET A 116 -0.10 4.80 21.09
CA MET A 116 0.66 4.85 19.85
C MET A 116 1.94 4.03 19.91
N LEU A 117 2.69 4.10 21.03
CA LEU A 117 3.89 3.30 21.25
C LEU A 117 3.57 1.80 21.16
N VAL A 118 2.52 1.35 21.86
CA VAL A 118 2.07 -0.05 21.82
C VAL A 118 1.65 -0.46 20.39
N ASN A 119 0.90 0.39 19.70
CA ASN A 119 0.47 0.12 18.33
C ASN A 119 1.64 0.06 17.34
N ASN A 120 2.61 0.97 17.48
CA ASN A 120 3.82 1.01 16.66
C ASN A 120 4.67 -0.24 16.87
N ALA A 121 4.91 -0.64 18.12
CA ALA A 121 5.63 -1.87 18.45
C ALA A 121 4.95 -3.11 17.86
N ARG A 122 3.61 -3.18 17.93
CA ARG A 122 2.82 -4.27 17.32
C ARG A 122 2.96 -4.30 15.80
N ALA A 123 2.82 -3.14 15.14
CA ALA A 123 2.95 -3.04 13.68
C ALA A 123 4.38 -3.41 13.24
N LYS A 124 5.40 -2.85 13.90
CA LYS A 124 6.82 -3.17 13.68
C LYS A 124 7.05 -4.68 13.70
N HIS A 125 6.64 -5.35 14.78
CA HIS A 125 6.89 -6.77 14.93
C HIS A 125 6.16 -7.62 13.87
N ILE A 126 4.90 -7.28 13.54
CA ILE A 126 4.18 -7.94 12.44
C ILE A 126 4.96 -7.78 11.12
N PHE A 127 5.47 -6.58 10.83
CA PHE A 127 6.19 -6.30 9.60
C PHE A 127 7.54 -7.02 9.52
N GLU A 128 8.31 -7.06 10.60
CA GLU A 128 9.60 -7.76 10.68
C GLU A 128 9.46 -9.27 10.39
N VAL A 129 8.39 -9.89 10.89
CA VAL A 129 8.15 -11.32 10.69
C VAL A 129 7.59 -11.62 9.30
N ASN A 130 6.92 -10.65 8.66
CA ASN A 130 6.20 -10.81 7.41
C ASN A 130 6.78 -10.03 6.22
N ARG A 131 8.06 -9.62 6.30
CA ARG A 131 8.78 -8.86 5.25
C ARG A 131 8.56 -9.36 3.84
N ARG A 132 8.47 -10.68 3.66
CA ARG A 132 8.26 -11.35 2.37
C ARG A 132 6.95 -10.97 1.66
N LEU A 133 5.99 -10.40 2.37
CA LEU A 133 4.70 -10.01 1.82
C LEU A 133 4.73 -8.62 1.19
N PHE A 134 5.77 -7.83 1.43
CA PHE A 134 5.88 -6.50 0.84
C PHE A 134 6.64 -6.56 -0.48
N GLN A 135 6.17 -5.75 -1.43
CA GLN A 135 6.87 -5.60 -2.70
C GLN A 135 8.28 -5.05 -2.46
N GLY A 136 9.30 -5.79 -2.89
CA GLY A 136 10.70 -5.38 -2.85
C GLY A 136 11.23 -5.01 -4.22
N ASN A 137 12.04 -3.95 -4.30
CA ASN A 137 12.82 -3.61 -5.49
C ASN A 137 14.29 -3.38 -5.14
N PRO A 138 15.16 -4.41 -5.25
CA PRO A 138 16.58 -4.30 -4.89
C PRO A 138 17.36 -3.30 -5.76
N GLN A 139 16.88 -3.01 -6.97
CA GLN A 139 17.57 -2.12 -7.91
C GLN A 139 17.20 -0.65 -7.69
N TYR A 140 15.98 -0.38 -7.20
CA TYR A 140 15.46 0.96 -6.97
C TYR A 140 14.71 1.01 -5.63
N PRO A 141 15.42 1.21 -4.51
CA PRO A 141 14.83 1.25 -3.17
C PRO A 141 13.70 2.26 -3.02
N ASP A 142 13.80 3.45 -3.66
CA ASP A 142 12.76 4.49 -3.64
C ASP A 142 11.42 4.02 -4.27
N SER A 143 11.46 2.92 -5.03
CA SER A 143 10.30 2.27 -5.65
C SER A 143 9.98 0.92 -4.99
N SER A 144 10.31 0.75 -3.71
CA SER A 144 10.13 -0.47 -2.94
C SER A 144 9.19 -0.24 -1.76
N ASN A 145 8.09 -0.99 -1.67
CA ASN A 145 7.25 -0.94 -0.48
C ASN A 145 7.96 -1.53 0.74
N LEU A 146 8.84 -2.50 0.55
CA LEU A 146 9.67 -3.04 1.63
C LEU A 146 10.59 -1.96 2.24
N GLN A 147 11.08 -1.02 1.43
CA GLN A 147 11.89 0.09 1.93
C GLN A 147 11.06 1.05 2.80
N ILE A 148 9.82 1.34 2.40
CA ILE A 148 8.87 2.13 3.21
C ILE A 148 8.63 1.45 4.57
N ILE A 149 8.54 0.12 4.59
CA ILE A 149 8.41 -0.66 5.83
C ILE A 149 9.69 -0.60 6.68
N ASP A 150 10.87 -0.62 6.05
CA ASP A 150 12.15 -0.51 6.77
C ASP A 150 12.31 0.86 7.43
N GLU A 151 11.93 1.91 6.72
CA GLU A 151 11.90 3.28 7.23
C GLU A 151 10.92 3.43 8.39
N PHE A 152 9.76 2.77 8.33
CA PHE A 152 8.84 2.73 9.46
C PHE A 152 9.44 2.09 10.68
N ILE A 153 10.06 0.92 10.53
CA ILE A 153 10.66 0.17 11.63
C ILE A 153 11.73 1.03 12.31
N GLN A 154 12.60 1.66 11.50
CA GLN A 154 13.58 2.62 11.99
C GLN A 154 12.92 3.80 12.71
N HIS A 155 11.84 4.36 12.14
CA HIS A 155 11.11 5.46 12.77
C HIS A 155 10.52 5.07 14.13
N VAL A 156 9.96 3.86 14.26
CA VAL A 156 9.46 3.34 15.54
C VAL A 156 10.58 3.25 16.57
N ASP A 157 11.74 2.70 16.19
CA ASP A 157 12.91 2.60 17.07
C ASP A 157 13.42 3.97 17.51
N GLU A 158 13.57 4.91 16.57
CA GLU A 158 13.98 6.28 16.88
C GLU A 158 12.96 6.98 17.78
N PHE A 159 11.66 6.79 17.51
CA PHE A 159 10.60 7.38 18.32
C PHE A 159 10.65 6.86 19.76
N GLU A 160 10.82 5.55 19.96
CA GLU A 160 10.97 4.93 21.28
C GLU A 160 12.23 5.43 22.01
N MET A 161 13.39 5.46 21.34
CA MET A 161 14.67 5.84 21.94
C MET A 161 14.78 7.33 22.32
N SER A 162 14.11 8.21 21.58
CA SER A 162 14.23 9.67 21.77
C SER A 162 13.26 10.25 22.81
N ARG A 163 12.33 9.46 23.35
CA ARG A 163 11.29 9.94 24.30
C ARG A 163 11.81 10.49 25.62
N ASP A 164 12.92 9.94 26.13
CA ASP A 164 13.46 10.27 27.46
C ASP A 164 14.50 11.41 27.42
N LEU A 165 14.83 11.92 26.23
CA LEU A 165 15.74 13.06 26.04
C LEU A 165 14.93 14.36 25.91
N ASP A 166 15.47 15.48 26.38
CA ASP A 166 14.86 16.84 26.29
C ASP A 166 14.59 17.33 24.84
N GLU A 167 14.72 16.47 23.83
CA GLU A 167 14.28 16.71 22.46
C GLU A 167 12.77 16.50 22.27
N LYS A 168 11.96 17.21 23.06
CA LYS A 168 10.57 17.58 22.67
C LYS A 168 10.53 18.57 21.48
N HIS A 169 11.62 18.67 20.71
CA HIS A 169 11.82 19.63 19.61
C HIS A 169 11.77 18.95 18.23
N ARG A 170 11.77 17.61 18.16
CA ARG A 170 11.61 16.90 16.88
C ARG A 170 10.13 16.86 16.51
N GLY A 171 9.80 17.32 15.30
CA GLY A 171 8.46 17.13 14.75
C GLY A 171 8.20 15.62 14.60
N VAL A 172 7.12 15.12 15.19
CA VAL A 172 6.65 13.75 14.95
C VAL A 172 6.22 13.68 13.49
N LEU A 173 6.93 12.88 12.69
CA LEU A 173 6.57 12.64 11.28
C LEU A 173 5.65 11.43 11.23
N PHE A 174 4.45 11.61 10.68
CA PHE A 174 3.51 10.51 10.48
C PHE A 174 3.84 9.77 9.18
N PRO A 175 3.93 8.42 9.18
CA PRO A 175 4.38 7.67 8.02
C PRO A 175 3.25 7.42 7.00
N GLU A 176 2.83 8.47 6.28
CA GLU A 176 1.69 8.47 5.34
C GLU A 176 1.74 7.35 4.28
N LYS A 177 2.94 7.01 3.79
CA LYS A 177 3.11 5.98 2.75
C LYS A 177 2.72 4.58 3.21
N ILE A 178 2.83 4.28 4.50
CA ILE A 178 2.38 2.98 5.03
C ILE A 178 0.87 2.92 4.98
N ASP A 179 0.20 3.99 5.41
CA ASP A 179 -1.25 4.07 5.35
C ASP A 179 -1.74 3.87 3.91
N SER A 180 -1.04 4.38 2.90
CA SER A 180 -1.32 4.09 1.48
C SER A 180 -1.16 2.61 1.13
N ILE A 181 -0.05 1.96 1.48
CA ILE A 181 0.16 0.52 1.23
C ILE A 181 -1.02 -0.31 1.77
N PHE A 182 -1.55 0.06 2.93
CA PHE A 182 -2.67 -0.62 3.58
C PHE A 182 -4.05 -0.04 3.22
N GLY A 183 -4.15 0.97 2.33
CA GLY A 183 -5.41 1.57 1.91
C GLY A 183 -6.15 2.37 3.01
N VAL A 184 -5.43 2.85 4.02
CA VAL A 184 -5.92 3.70 5.11
C VAL A 184 -6.01 5.17 4.68
N GLU A 185 -4.98 5.67 3.99
CA GLU A 185 -4.92 7.04 3.46
C GLU A 185 -4.19 7.06 2.12
N LEU A 186 -4.68 7.85 1.17
CA LEU A 186 -4.10 7.92 -0.17
C LEU A 186 -2.82 8.77 -0.16
N VAL A 187 -1.81 8.36 -0.92
CA VAL A 187 -0.65 9.21 -1.22
C VAL A 187 -0.57 9.41 -2.73
N HIS A 188 -0.83 10.62 -3.18
CA HIS A 188 -0.77 10.98 -4.60
C HIS A 188 0.68 11.16 -5.06
N GLU A 189 1.21 10.20 -5.80
CA GLU A 189 2.51 10.24 -6.47
C GLU A 189 2.33 10.16 -8.01
N ASN A 190 3.36 9.70 -8.74
CA ASN A 190 3.26 9.49 -10.18
C ASN A 190 2.60 8.14 -10.48
N VAL A 191 1.69 8.11 -11.45
CA VAL A 191 1.01 6.88 -11.90
C VAL A 191 2.05 5.84 -12.33
N LEU A 192 1.92 4.62 -11.79
CA LEU A 192 2.82 3.53 -12.19
C LEU A 192 2.71 3.25 -13.69
N PRO A 193 3.86 3.07 -14.39
CA PRO A 193 3.83 2.80 -15.80
C PRO A 193 3.27 1.40 -16.09
N MET A 194 2.94 1.18 -17.37
CA MET A 194 2.47 -0.08 -17.95
C MET A 194 0.98 -0.38 -17.73
N THR A 195 0.18 0.00 -18.74
CA THR A 195 -1.26 -0.25 -18.84
C THR A 195 -1.58 -1.74 -18.73
N GLU A 196 -0.72 -2.59 -19.27
CA GLU A 196 -0.91 -4.03 -19.28
C GLU A 196 -0.89 -4.62 -17.86
N SER A 197 -0.15 -4.02 -16.92
CA SER A 197 -0.18 -4.42 -15.51
C SER A 197 -1.56 -4.17 -14.91
N LEU A 198 -2.18 -3.03 -15.23
CA LEU A 198 -3.53 -2.68 -14.81
C LEU A 198 -4.57 -3.59 -15.46
N GLU A 199 -4.50 -3.80 -16.77
CA GLU A 199 -5.39 -4.73 -17.48
C GLU A 199 -5.30 -6.15 -16.89
N LYS A 200 -4.10 -6.63 -16.55
CA LYS A 200 -3.91 -7.93 -15.91
C LYS A 200 -4.55 -7.98 -14.52
N LEU A 201 -4.38 -6.93 -13.70
CA LEU A 201 -5.06 -6.82 -12.40
C LEU A 201 -6.58 -6.85 -12.57
N ILE A 202 -7.12 -6.08 -13.53
CA ILE A 202 -8.56 -6.04 -13.81
C ILE A 202 -9.06 -7.43 -14.21
N ARG A 203 -8.35 -8.16 -15.09
CA ARG A 203 -8.73 -9.54 -15.47
C ARG A 203 -8.81 -10.48 -14.27
N ILE A 204 -7.86 -10.38 -13.34
CA ILE A 204 -7.88 -11.18 -12.11
C ILE A 204 -9.13 -10.83 -11.29
N ARG A 205 -9.41 -9.54 -11.06
CA ARG A 205 -10.59 -9.11 -10.30
C ARG A 205 -11.91 -9.50 -10.98
N VAL A 206 -12.01 -9.39 -12.30
CA VAL A 206 -13.18 -9.89 -13.04
C VAL A 206 -13.36 -11.40 -12.83
N SER A 207 -12.28 -12.18 -12.85
CA SER A 207 -12.33 -13.63 -12.58
C SER A 207 -12.75 -13.98 -11.14
N GLU A 208 -12.55 -13.07 -10.19
CA GLU A 208 -12.99 -13.16 -8.79
C GLU A 208 -14.45 -12.69 -8.59
N GLY A 209 -15.15 -12.34 -9.67
CA GLY A 209 -16.55 -11.92 -9.68
C GLY A 209 -16.78 -10.43 -9.39
N PHE A 210 -15.76 -9.58 -9.55
CA PHE A 210 -15.94 -8.13 -9.49
C PHE A 210 -16.40 -7.59 -10.85
N LYS A 211 -17.36 -6.65 -10.82
CA LYS A 211 -17.59 -5.74 -11.94
C LYS A 211 -16.55 -4.62 -11.85
N VAL A 212 -15.98 -4.22 -12.99
CA VAL A 212 -14.91 -3.22 -13.00
C VAL A 212 -15.25 -2.03 -13.88
N GLU A 213 -15.05 -0.82 -13.37
CA GLU A 213 -15.22 0.42 -14.12
C GLU A 213 -13.94 1.26 -14.06
N ALA A 214 -13.32 1.48 -15.22
CA ALA A 214 -12.08 2.25 -15.33
C ALA A 214 -12.37 3.71 -15.71
N MET A 215 -11.98 4.63 -14.84
CA MET A 215 -12.18 6.06 -14.98
C MET A 215 -10.88 6.72 -15.46
N LEU A 216 -10.57 6.49 -16.73
CA LEU A 216 -9.48 7.16 -17.43
C LEU A 216 -9.95 8.47 -18.07
N GLY A 217 -9.00 9.37 -18.34
CA GLY A 217 -9.23 10.69 -18.91
C GLY A 217 -9.42 11.81 -17.89
N PHE A 218 -8.99 11.59 -16.64
CA PHE A 218 -9.09 12.55 -15.54
C PHE A 218 -7.72 12.89 -14.98
N GLU A 219 -7.63 13.98 -14.21
CA GLU A 219 -6.39 14.35 -13.49
C GLU A 219 -5.97 13.25 -12.52
N GLN A 220 -6.92 12.70 -11.77
CA GLN A 220 -6.73 11.54 -10.91
C GLN A 220 -7.50 10.36 -11.52
N PRO A 221 -6.86 9.54 -12.37
CA PRO A 221 -7.51 8.37 -12.93
C PRO A 221 -7.64 7.28 -11.86
N TYR A 222 -8.76 6.54 -11.88
CA TYR A 222 -9.05 5.49 -10.90
C TYR A 222 -9.78 4.31 -11.55
N VAL A 223 -9.85 3.21 -10.81
CA VAL A 223 -10.66 2.03 -11.15
C VAL A 223 -11.56 1.70 -9.98
N GLU A 224 -12.84 1.45 -10.25
CA GLU A 224 -13.79 0.95 -9.27
C GLU A 224 -13.99 -0.55 -9.43
N PHE A 225 -13.87 -1.29 -8.33
CA PHE A 225 -14.17 -2.71 -8.23
C PHE A 225 -15.44 -2.89 -7.41
N VAL A 226 -16.50 -3.44 -8.01
CA VAL A 226 -17.82 -3.58 -7.37
C VAL A 226 -18.18 -5.05 -7.22
N ARG A 227 -18.55 -5.47 -5.99
CA ARG A 227 -19.03 -6.82 -5.68
C ARG A 227 -20.02 -6.80 -4.52
N ASN A 228 -21.17 -7.46 -4.67
CA ASN A 228 -22.18 -7.63 -3.60
C ASN A 228 -22.51 -6.33 -2.84
N ALA A 229 -22.78 -5.24 -3.57
CA ALA A 229 -23.04 -3.88 -3.06
C ALA A 229 -21.88 -3.18 -2.33
N THR A 230 -20.69 -3.79 -2.27
CA THR A 230 -19.45 -3.12 -1.85
C THR A 230 -18.69 -2.62 -3.07
N SER A 231 -18.15 -1.41 -2.99
CA SER A 231 -17.29 -0.80 -4.01
C SER A 231 -15.94 -0.43 -3.40
N GLU A 232 -14.86 -0.80 -4.07
CA GLU A 232 -13.50 -0.38 -3.74
C GLU A 232 -12.97 0.51 -4.87
N THR A 233 -12.49 1.70 -4.53
CA THR A 233 -11.86 2.61 -5.49
C THR A 233 -10.35 2.52 -5.36
N LEU A 234 -9.67 2.26 -6.48
CA LEU A 234 -8.22 2.29 -6.60
C LEU A 234 -7.80 3.49 -7.45
N PHE A 235 -7.26 4.52 -6.79
CA PHE A 235 -6.62 5.64 -7.47
C PHE A 235 -5.28 5.19 -8.06
N LEU A 236 -5.05 5.47 -9.35
CA LEU A 236 -3.89 4.94 -10.07
C LEU A 236 -2.59 5.72 -9.78
N ASP A 237 -2.73 6.89 -9.16
CA ASP A 237 -1.65 7.72 -8.61
C ASP A 237 -1.37 7.42 -7.13
N ASP A 238 -2.13 6.52 -6.48
CA ASP A 238 -1.84 5.99 -5.14
C ASP A 238 -0.75 4.90 -5.21
N THR A 239 0.44 5.33 -5.58
CA THR A 239 1.52 4.47 -6.07
C THR A 239 1.95 3.36 -5.11
N PRO A 240 2.15 3.59 -3.80
CA PRO A 240 2.50 2.51 -2.88
C PRO A 240 1.44 1.41 -2.84
N ARG A 241 0.14 1.77 -2.84
CA ARG A 241 -0.98 0.82 -2.91
C ARG A 241 -1.02 0.06 -4.22
N VAL A 242 -0.97 0.74 -5.35
CA VAL A 242 -0.99 0.10 -6.68
C VAL A 242 0.19 -0.85 -6.83
N ARG A 243 1.38 -0.45 -6.34
CA ARG A 243 2.59 -1.28 -6.34
C ARG A 243 2.39 -2.58 -5.54
N GLN A 244 1.80 -2.47 -4.34
CA GLN A 244 1.53 -3.64 -3.50
C GLN A 244 0.54 -4.58 -4.18
N LEU A 245 -0.56 -4.04 -4.73
CA LEU A 245 -1.57 -4.82 -5.43
C LEU A 245 -0.99 -5.55 -6.65
N TYR A 246 -0.13 -4.91 -7.44
CA TYR A 246 0.54 -5.57 -8.56
C TYR A 246 1.47 -6.68 -8.11
N TYR A 247 2.14 -6.53 -6.98
CA TYR A 247 3.00 -7.56 -6.41
C TYR A 247 2.19 -8.77 -5.93
N ASP A 248 1.16 -8.52 -5.11
CA ASP A 248 0.29 -9.55 -4.53
C ASP A 248 -0.40 -10.40 -5.61
N ASN A 249 -0.76 -9.77 -6.73
CA ASN A 249 -1.47 -10.41 -7.84
C ASN A 249 -0.54 -10.84 -8.99
N HIS A 250 0.78 -10.73 -8.83
CA HIS A 250 1.77 -11.05 -9.87
C HIS A 250 1.46 -10.39 -11.23
N CYS A 251 1.01 -9.13 -11.19
CA CYS A 251 0.54 -8.39 -12.35
C CYS A 251 1.61 -7.53 -13.01
N PHE A 252 2.76 -7.33 -12.38
CA PHE A 252 3.78 -6.42 -12.90
C PHE A 252 4.32 -6.87 -14.26
N ILE A 253 4.17 -6.01 -15.27
CA ILE A 253 4.73 -6.18 -16.60
C ILE A 253 5.82 -5.12 -16.80
N LYS A 254 7.01 -5.56 -17.23
CA LYS A 254 8.20 -4.70 -17.31
C LYS A 254 8.17 -3.70 -18.48
N THR A 255 7.47 -4.04 -19.56
CA THR A 255 7.48 -3.29 -20.81
C THR A 255 6.09 -3.28 -21.43
N GLY A 256 5.64 -2.11 -21.87
CA GLY A 256 4.31 -1.95 -22.43
C GLY A 256 3.94 -0.49 -22.64
N MET A 257 2.65 -0.23 -22.83
CA MET A 257 2.12 1.11 -23.00
C MET A 257 2.14 1.88 -21.69
N ARG A 258 2.71 3.09 -21.71
CA ARG A 258 2.65 4.01 -20.57
C ARG A 258 1.20 4.39 -20.27
N LEU A 259 0.74 4.09 -19.05
CA LEU A 259 -0.62 4.38 -18.59
C LEU A 259 -0.94 5.87 -18.63
N GLU A 260 0.03 6.74 -18.35
CA GLU A 260 -0.12 8.19 -18.50
C GLU A 260 -0.42 8.61 -19.94
N SER A 261 0.24 8.01 -20.93
CA SER A 261 -0.01 8.29 -22.35
C SER A 261 -1.42 7.86 -22.76
N LEU A 262 -1.88 6.73 -22.23
CA LEU A 262 -3.26 6.27 -22.45
C LEU A 262 -4.27 7.20 -21.75
N ASN A 263 -4.02 7.56 -20.49
CA ASN A 263 -4.85 8.49 -19.74
C ASN A 263 -4.95 9.85 -20.48
N PHE A 264 -3.85 10.32 -21.06
CA PHE A 264 -3.83 11.51 -21.89
C PHE A 264 -4.69 11.38 -23.15
N ALA A 265 -4.67 10.23 -23.83
CA ALA A 265 -5.55 9.97 -24.96
C ALA A 265 -7.04 10.07 -24.56
N TYR A 266 -7.40 9.51 -23.40
CA TYR A 266 -8.75 9.64 -22.85
C TYR A 266 -9.09 11.07 -22.40
N LYS A 267 -8.13 11.85 -21.87
CA LYS A 267 -8.33 13.28 -21.56
C LYS A 267 -8.70 14.05 -22.83
N MET A 268 -8.11 13.71 -23.99
CA MET A 268 -8.44 14.35 -25.28
C MET A 268 -9.88 14.07 -25.72
N LEU A 269 -10.37 12.85 -25.52
CA LEU A 269 -11.77 12.47 -25.81
C LEU A 269 -12.74 13.22 -24.89
N ARG A 270 -12.49 13.20 -23.57
CA ARG A 270 -13.36 13.84 -22.58
C ARG A 270 -13.42 15.35 -22.73
N SER A 271 -12.28 16.02 -22.93
CA SER A 271 -12.23 17.48 -23.10
C SER A 271 -13.03 17.97 -24.32
N ARG A 272 -13.24 17.11 -25.32
CA ARG A 272 -14.07 17.38 -26.52
C ARG A 272 -15.50 16.85 -26.42
N ARG A 273 -15.88 16.25 -25.29
CA ARG A 273 -17.20 15.61 -25.08
C ARG A 273 -17.50 14.53 -26.14
N ILE A 274 -16.48 13.84 -26.61
CA ILE A 274 -16.66 12.73 -27.56
C ILE A 274 -17.01 11.47 -26.76
N PRO A 275 -18.19 10.86 -26.98
CA PRO A 275 -18.57 9.64 -26.28
C PRO A 275 -17.72 8.46 -26.74
N PHE A 276 -17.35 7.61 -25.79
CA PHE A 276 -16.60 6.39 -26.03
C PHE A 276 -17.00 5.28 -25.06
N ALA A 277 -16.76 4.02 -25.43
CA ALA A 277 -17.00 2.86 -24.59
C ALA A 277 -15.87 1.84 -24.74
N PHE A 278 -15.40 1.27 -23.62
CA PHE A 278 -14.46 0.15 -23.67
C PHE A 278 -15.15 -1.08 -24.23
N ARG A 279 -14.48 -1.83 -25.12
CA ARG A 279 -15.05 -3.06 -25.70
C ARG A 279 -15.09 -4.22 -24.71
N SER A 280 -14.17 -4.21 -23.74
CA SER A 280 -14.09 -5.17 -22.65
C SER A 280 -13.79 -4.42 -21.37
N GLU A 281 -14.43 -4.80 -20.26
CA GLU A 281 -14.12 -4.27 -18.93
C GLU A 281 -12.63 -4.47 -18.57
N SER A 282 -11.97 -5.45 -19.21
CA SER A 282 -10.59 -5.85 -18.95
C SER A 282 -9.55 -5.39 -19.97
N MET A 283 -9.95 -4.57 -20.94
CA MET A 283 -9.07 -4.07 -21.99
C MET A 283 -9.23 -2.56 -22.13
N LEU A 284 -8.22 -1.82 -21.66
CA LEU A 284 -8.24 -0.37 -21.59
C LEU A 284 -7.71 0.28 -22.86
N ARG A 285 -7.04 -0.50 -23.71
CA ARG A 285 -6.43 -0.04 -24.97
C ARG A 285 -7.37 -0.11 -26.18
N GLU A 286 -8.50 -0.81 -26.06
CA GLU A 286 -9.49 -0.95 -27.12
C GLU A 286 -10.80 -0.26 -26.76
N VAL A 287 -11.20 0.68 -27.60
CA VAL A 287 -12.36 1.54 -27.34
C VAL A 287 -13.14 1.81 -28.61
N ASP A 288 -14.46 1.86 -28.50
CA ASP A 288 -15.35 2.35 -29.55
C ASP A 288 -15.56 3.86 -29.37
N VAL A 289 -15.20 4.65 -30.38
CA VAL A 289 -15.38 6.11 -30.41
C VAL A 289 -16.36 6.45 -31.52
N LYS A 290 -17.58 6.87 -31.16
CA LYS A 290 -18.68 7.10 -32.12
C LYS A 290 -18.90 5.94 -33.13
N GLY A 291 -18.75 4.69 -32.66
CA GLY A 291 -18.91 3.49 -33.48
C GLY A 291 -17.69 3.13 -34.34
N ILE A 292 -16.58 3.85 -34.20
CA ILE A 292 -15.30 3.52 -34.83
C ILE A 292 -14.41 2.84 -33.80
N ARG A 293 -13.90 1.66 -34.13
CA ARG A 293 -12.97 0.93 -33.25
C ARG A 293 -11.60 1.61 -33.29
N VAL A 294 -11.13 1.99 -32.10
CA VAL A 294 -9.83 2.61 -31.88
C VAL A 294 -8.98 1.71 -31.00
N LEU A 295 -7.80 1.35 -31.49
CA LEU A 295 -6.79 0.61 -30.75
C LEU A 295 -5.60 1.53 -30.44
N PHE A 296 -5.32 1.71 -29.16
CA PHE A 296 -4.13 2.41 -28.72
C PHE A 296 -2.95 1.44 -28.66
N VAL A 297 -1.80 1.88 -29.15
CA VAL A 297 -0.53 1.13 -29.08
C VAL A 297 0.61 2.06 -28.66
N TYR A 298 1.74 1.48 -28.25
CA TYR A 298 2.92 2.25 -27.84
C TYR A 298 4.20 1.60 -28.38
N GLN A 299 4.59 2.01 -29.58
CA GLN A 299 5.77 1.48 -30.28
C GLN A 299 6.74 2.61 -30.61
N TYR A 300 8.03 2.42 -30.33
CA TYR A 300 9.07 3.40 -30.70
C TYR A 300 9.01 3.74 -32.20
N CYS A 301 8.84 2.70 -33.02
CA CYS A 301 8.43 2.77 -34.41
C CYS A 301 7.39 1.67 -34.66
N LEU A 302 6.15 2.06 -34.95
CA LEU A 302 5.11 1.14 -35.37
C LEU A 302 5.50 0.54 -36.72
N SER A 303 5.94 -0.72 -36.69
CA SER A 303 6.46 -1.43 -37.86
C SER A 303 5.37 -2.21 -38.58
N LYS A 304 5.63 -2.56 -39.84
CA LYS A 304 4.79 -3.49 -40.60
C LYS A 304 4.60 -4.82 -39.87
N GLN A 305 5.66 -5.36 -39.25
CA GLN A 305 5.60 -6.63 -38.53
C GLN A 305 4.63 -6.53 -37.35
N TYR A 306 4.75 -5.48 -36.52
CA TYR A 306 3.85 -5.28 -35.39
C TYR A 306 2.40 -5.09 -35.85
N LEU A 307 2.18 -4.36 -36.95
CA LEU A 307 0.85 -4.21 -37.53
C LEU A 307 0.23 -5.56 -37.97
N MET A 308 1.05 -6.48 -38.49
CA MET A 308 0.60 -7.84 -38.81
C MET A 308 0.33 -8.69 -37.56
N GLU A 309 1.05 -8.44 -36.45
CA GLU A 309 0.86 -9.17 -35.19
C GLU A 309 -0.44 -8.78 -34.49
N ILE A 310 -0.85 -7.51 -34.56
CA ILE A 310 -2.10 -7.03 -33.97
C ILE A 310 -3.32 -7.25 -34.87
N ASP A 311 -3.11 -7.57 -36.15
CA ASP A 311 -4.12 -7.96 -37.14
C ASP A 311 -5.40 -7.09 -37.12
N PRO A 312 -5.30 -5.77 -37.38
CA PRO A 312 -6.43 -4.87 -37.26
C PRO A 312 -7.45 -5.06 -38.39
N GLU A 313 -8.73 -4.93 -38.07
CA GLU A 313 -9.83 -5.08 -39.02
C GLU A 313 -10.03 -3.84 -39.90
N GLU A 314 -10.64 -4.01 -41.07
CA GLU A 314 -10.96 -2.91 -41.98
C GLU A 314 -11.85 -1.86 -41.28
N GLY A 315 -11.50 -0.58 -41.43
CA GLY A 315 -12.20 0.54 -40.79
C GLY A 315 -11.69 0.89 -39.39
N GLU A 316 -10.77 0.12 -38.82
CA GLU A 316 -10.15 0.44 -37.53
C GLU A 316 -9.20 1.64 -37.59
N VAL A 317 -9.04 2.28 -36.43
CA VAL A 317 -8.06 3.33 -36.20
C VAL A 317 -7.03 2.85 -35.19
N VAL A 318 -5.77 2.72 -35.60
CA VAL A 318 -4.66 2.40 -34.69
C VAL A 318 -3.89 3.66 -34.36
N VAL A 319 -3.80 3.99 -33.08
CA VAL A 319 -3.14 5.21 -32.60
C VAL A 319 -1.86 4.85 -31.86
N ASN A 320 -0.71 5.22 -32.43
CA ASN A 320 0.57 5.09 -31.74
C ASN A 320 0.78 6.27 -30.79
N LEU A 321 0.73 6.00 -29.48
CA LEU A 321 0.89 6.98 -28.42
C LEU A 321 2.35 7.31 -28.10
N HIS A 322 3.31 6.64 -28.75
CA HIS A 322 4.70 7.04 -28.67
C HIS A 322 4.94 8.31 -29.49
N ASN A 323 5.38 9.39 -28.83
CA ASN A 323 5.47 10.72 -29.46
C ASN A 323 6.88 11.30 -29.55
N TRP A 324 7.92 10.55 -29.15
CA TRP A 324 9.29 11.10 -29.10
C TRP A 324 9.89 11.38 -30.48
N ASN A 325 9.50 10.62 -31.51
CA ASN A 325 10.02 10.76 -32.88
C ASN A 325 9.06 11.48 -33.84
N GLY A 326 8.00 12.13 -33.34
CA GLY A 326 6.99 12.80 -34.16
C GLY A 326 6.41 11.87 -35.24
N GLU A 327 6.39 12.32 -36.51
CA GLU A 327 5.88 11.53 -37.64
C GLU A 327 6.69 10.25 -37.93
N GLY A 328 7.94 10.18 -37.46
CA GLY A 328 8.81 9.01 -37.60
C GLY A 328 8.44 7.83 -36.70
N CYS A 329 7.43 7.96 -35.84
CA CYS A 329 6.98 6.87 -34.97
C CYS A 329 6.12 5.82 -35.69
N ILE A 330 5.84 5.98 -36.98
CA ILE A 330 5.14 5.01 -37.83
C ILE A 330 5.97 4.81 -39.10
N SER A 331 6.31 3.56 -39.42
CA SER A 331 7.12 3.25 -40.60
C SER A 331 6.34 3.45 -41.91
N VAL A 332 7.04 3.68 -43.01
CA VAL A 332 6.42 3.82 -44.35
C VAL A 332 5.73 2.52 -44.75
N GLU A 333 6.38 1.38 -44.50
CA GLU A 333 5.86 0.04 -44.79
C GLU A 333 4.60 -0.29 -43.98
N ALA A 334 4.49 0.22 -42.74
CA ALA A 334 3.29 0.09 -41.94
C ALA A 334 2.13 0.91 -42.54
N ARG A 335 2.40 2.14 -43.00
CA ARG A 335 1.40 2.97 -43.69
C ARG A 335 0.91 2.31 -44.98
N ASP A 336 1.83 1.80 -45.80
CA ASP A 336 1.50 1.10 -47.04
C ASP A 336 0.66 -0.15 -46.80
N LEU A 337 0.94 -0.91 -45.74
CA LEU A 337 0.16 -2.08 -45.36
C LEU A 337 -1.24 -1.68 -44.86
N ALA A 338 -1.32 -0.69 -43.97
CA ALA A 338 -2.59 -0.21 -43.42
C ALA A 338 -3.54 0.32 -44.52
N ALA A 339 -3.01 1.01 -45.53
CA ALA A 339 -3.78 1.45 -46.69
C ALA A 339 -4.41 0.29 -47.47
N ARG A 340 -3.74 -0.89 -47.52
CA ARG A 340 -4.29 -2.10 -48.16
C ARG A 340 -5.35 -2.79 -47.31
N PHE A 341 -5.26 -2.68 -45.99
CA PHE A 341 -6.24 -3.23 -45.04
C PHE A 341 -7.44 -2.29 -44.80
N GLY A 342 -7.41 -1.06 -45.33
CA GLY A 342 -8.43 -0.07 -45.01
C GLY A 342 -8.37 0.40 -43.55
N VAL A 343 -7.18 0.37 -42.94
CA VAL A 343 -6.92 0.75 -41.54
C VAL A 343 -6.27 2.12 -41.49
N LYS A 344 -6.68 2.96 -40.54
CA LYS A 344 -6.12 4.30 -40.34
C LYS A 344 -5.07 4.28 -39.23
N LEU A 345 -3.83 4.56 -39.58
CA LEU A 345 -2.76 4.74 -38.59
C LEU A 345 -2.60 6.21 -38.21
N LEU A 346 -2.57 6.51 -36.91
CA LEU A 346 -2.43 7.87 -36.40
C LEU A 346 -1.28 7.95 -35.39
N THR A 347 -0.51 9.03 -35.47
CA THR A 347 0.33 9.48 -34.35
C THR A 347 -0.56 10.10 -33.26
N GLN A 348 -0.02 10.31 -32.06
CA GLN A 348 -0.74 11.03 -31.01
C GLN A 348 -1.22 12.43 -31.46
N GLU A 349 -0.42 13.15 -32.24
CA GLU A 349 -0.80 14.46 -32.80
C GLU A 349 -1.87 14.33 -33.89
N ALA A 350 -1.72 13.40 -34.83
CA ALA A 350 -2.72 13.16 -35.86
C ALA A 350 -4.06 12.68 -35.28
N PHE A 351 -4.03 11.96 -34.15
CA PHE A 351 -5.22 11.59 -33.40
C PHE A 351 -5.97 12.80 -32.87
N ARG A 352 -5.26 13.81 -32.34
CA ARG A 352 -5.88 15.07 -31.92
C ARG A 352 -6.64 15.76 -33.06
N SER A 353 -6.04 15.81 -34.24
CA SER A 353 -6.66 16.39 -35.45
C SER A 353 -7.84 15.54 -35.94
N TRP A 354 -7.71 14.21 -35.89
CA TRP A 354 -8.78 13.30 -36.25
C TRP A 354 -10.01 13.43 -35.35
N LEU A 355 -9.83 13.61 -34.04
CA LEU A 355 -10.94 13.84 -33.11
C LEU A 355 -11.78 15.06 -33.49
N SER A 356 -11.16 16.14 -33.99
CA SER A 356 -11.89 17.31 -34.48
C SER A 356 -12.68 17.03 -35.76
N SER A 357 -12.27 16.05 -36.57
CA SER A 357 -12.98 15.70 -37.81
C SER A 357 -14.21 14.83 -37.58
N ILE A 358 -14.29 14.15 -36.43
CA ILE A 358 -15.41 13.28 -36.06
C ILE A 358 -16.31 13.91 -35.00
N GLN A 359 -15.99 15.11 -34.50
CA GLN A 359 -16.80 15.84 -33.52
C GLN A 359 -18.11 16.30 -34.16
#